data_AF-A0A5K1UHU8-F1
#
_entry.id   AF-A0A5K1UHU8-F1
#
_cell.length_a   1.000
_cell.length_b   1.000
_cell.length_c   1.000
_cell.angle_alpha   90.00
_cell.angle_beta   90.00
_cell.angle_gamma   90.00
#
_symmetry.space_group_name_H-M   'P 1'
#
loop_
_entity.id
_entity.type
_entity.pdbx_description
1 polymer ?
#
loop_
_entity_poly.entity_id
_entity_poly.type
_entity_poly.pdbx_seq_one_letter_code
_entity_poly.pdbx_strand_id
1 'polypeptide(L)'
;MTSIECSKQLESTVKFVQEAINRFALHDSLKYNFLVQQLNNPFNDKIMTWIQSLTQCTTLIQPSHTELVNALYSIKLPPSQPIYEVYGTLLLHLVTANTAHVQGALNSLFLRIIPDNEAIFPVLVTLFQKFIGLVPLSSRIFPQIFTKCIPTRWRPINEFCTYILFFLKAVRLVPEVAGLAVLASIDRAVLYDSELQKSTELFAMEENDTASSLDSIISFLLGWIKDIPLELEQSLFIAFDAYVARANYLTHVPIAYLTYCYTEERCCKFVRFLIENVQNHNINDSYRALYICHLGGFVADSTLLPAAITLDVINQIGEIFKIENNVVIKLLLCQQVFRIINNKIIELQTRTDISGLFGQQSILVHMIIDQCNPLGNCSQKTVREFVNICKEKQLIDPQQVLAQHALLSEPQFISCPLCSYDPYDVPSTFRESVKNLIVERHIDEVQPTTSKEESSWQQNSWDFSL
;
A
#
# COMPACT_ATOMS: atom_id res chain seq x y z
N MET A 1 51.28 8.63 7.40
CA MET A 1 51.79 9.12 6.10
C MET A 1 51.68 10.62 6.10
N THR A 2 52.71 11.32 5.64
CA THR A 2 52.67 12.79 5.48
C THR A 2 51.82 13.17 4.26
N SER A 3 51.27 14.39 4.21
CA SER A 3 50.45 14.84 3.06
C SER A 3 51.19 14.77 1.72
N ILE A 4 52.52 14.93 1.76
CA ILE A 4 53.42 14.87 0.60
C ILE A 4 53.56 13.44 0.05
N GLU A 5 53.64 12.43 0.93
CA GLU A 5 53.71 11.02 0.53
C GLU A 5 52.41 10.54 -0.13
N CYS A 6 51.27 11.00 0.40
CA CYS A 6 49.95 10.67 -0.14
C CYS A 6 49.76 11.23 -1.57
N SER A 7 50.24 12.47 -1.81
CA SER A 7 50.20 13.09 -3.14
C SER A 7 51.04 12.36 -4.18
N LYS A 8 52.29 11.98 -3.84
CA LYS A 8 53.18 11.22 -4.74
C LYS A 8 52.63 9.84 -5.11
N GLN A 9 51.96 9.19 -4.16
CA GLN A 9 51.30 7.90 -4.41
C GLN A 9 50.09 8.04 -5.32
N LEU A 10 49.33 9.13 -5.21
CA LEU A 10 48.22 9.41 -6.12
C LEU A 10 48.74 9.65 -7.55
N GLU A 11 49.76 10.49 -7.73
CA GLU A 11 50.34 10.75 -9.06
C GLU A 11 50.87 9.49 -9.75
N SER A 12 51.53 8.59 -9.00
CA SER A 12 52.03 7.34 -9.57
C SER A 12 50.88 6.41 -9.98
N THR A 13 49.81 6.36 -9.19
CA THR A 13 48.62 5.54 -9.48
C THR A 13 47.85 6.10 -10.68
N VAL A 14 47.73 7.42 -10.81
CA VAL A 14 47.12 8.08 -11.99
C VAL A 14 47.88 7.71 -13.26
N LYS A 15 49.21 7.83 -13.26
CA LYS A 15 50.04 7.44 -14.42
C LYS A 15 49.85 5.97 -14.78
N PHE A 16 49.77 5.08 -13.78
CA PHE A 16 49.49 3.66 -14.01
C PHE A 16 48.12 3.45 -14.68
N VAL A 17 47.06 4.11 -14.19
CA VAL A 17 45.71 3.99 -14.77
C VAL A 17 45.67 4.50 -16.21
N GLN A 18 46.27 5.66 -16.48
CA GLN A 18 46.36 6.21 -17.85
C GLN A 18 47.07 5.25 -18.79
N GLU A 19 48.21 4.69 -18.34
CA GLU A 19 48.97 3.74 -19.15
C GLU A 19 48.20 2.44 -19.38
N ALA A 20 47.49 1.92 -18.37
CA ALA A 20 46.66 0.73 -18.49
C ALA A 20 45.54 0.90 -19.53
N ILE A 21 44.84 2.04 -19.52
CA ILE A 21 43.75 2.33 -20.46
C ILE A 21 44.29 2.56 -21.87
N ASN A 22 45.35 3.37 -22.02
CA ASN A 22 45.90 3.70 -23.33
C ASN A 22 46.54 2.50 -24.03
N ARG A 23 47.21 1.61 -23.27
CA ARG A 23 47.81 0.37 -23.82
C ARG A 23 46.79 -0.67 -24.23
N PHE A 24 45.63 -0.72 -23.56
CA PHE A 24 44.54 -1.59 -23.97
C PHE A 24 44.05 -1.27 -25.38
N ALA A 25 44.00 0.03 -25.74
CA ALA A 25 43.69 0.45 -27.11
C ALA A 25 44.72 -0.02 -28.16
N LEU A 26 45.93 -0.38 -27.72
CA LEU A 26 47.01 -0.96 -28.54
C LEU A 26 47.08 -2.50 -28.44
N HIS A 27 46.03 -3.16 -27.91
CA HIS A 27 45.95 -4.60 -27.67
C HIS A 27 46.93 -5.17 -26.62
N ASP A 28 47.52 -4.33 -25.76
CA ASP A 28 48.27 -4.77 -24.57
C ASP A 28 47.35 -4.70 -23.33
N SER A 29 46.84 -5.87 -22.92
CA SER A 29 45.83 -5.98 -21.86
C SER A 29 46.40 -6.28 -20.47
N LEU A 30 47.72 -6.44 -20.30
CA LEU A 30 48.28 -6.91 -19.02
C LEU A 30 47.98 -5.95 -17.86
N LYS A 31 48.29 -4.66 -18.04
CA LYS A 31 48.03 -3.63 -17.03
C LYS A 31 46.54 -3.37 -16.83
N TYR A 32 45.76 -3.46 -17.90
CA TYR A 32 44.31 -3.32 -17.87
C TYR A 32 43.65 -4.44 -17.04
N ASN A 33 44.02 -5.69 -17.31
CA ASN A 33 43.50 -6.85 -16.58
C ASN A 33 43.89 -6.79 -15.09
N PHE A 34 45.11 -6.34 -14.79
CA PHE A 34 45.52 -6.10 -13.40
C PHE A 34 44.64 -5.04 -12.73
N LEU A 35 44.37 -3.90 -13.39
CA LEU A 35 43.50 -2.86 -12.86
C LEU A 35 42.09 -3.40 -12.56
N VAL A 36 41.50 -4.13 -13.50
CA VAL A 36 40.18 -4.77 -13.32
C VAL A 36 40.18 -5.73 -12.13
N GLN A 37 41.21 -6.57 -12.00
CA GLN A 37 41.35 -7.48 -10.86
C GLN A 37 41.45 -6.74 -9.52
N GLN A 38 42.20 -5.63 -9.46
CA GLN A 38 42.32 -4.83 -8.24
C GLN A 38 40.99 -4.19 -7.82
N LEU A 39 40.14 -3.81 -8.77
CA LEU A 39 38.82 -3.24 -8.47
C LEU A 39 37.81 -4.29 -8.01
N ASN A 40 37.92 -5.52 -8.50
CA ASN A 40 37.06 -6.62 -8.08
C ASN A 40 37.42 -7.14 -6.69
N ASN A 41 38.69 -7.07 -6.30
CA ASN A 41 39.19 -7.45 -4.97
C ASN A 41 40.05 -6.32 -4.37
N PRO A 42 39.44 -5.19 -3.99
CA PRO A 42 40.19 -4.04 -3.52
C PRO A 42 40.82 -4.33 -2.16
N PHE A 43 42.11 -4.04 -2.03
CA PHE A 43 42.74 -3.91 -0.73
C PHE A 43 42.17 -2.67 -0.04
N ASN A 44 41.54 -2.85 1.14
CA ASN A 44 40.83 -1.79 1.86
C ASN A 44 41.65 -0.48 1.97
N ASP A 45 42.96 -0.58 2.21
CA ASP A 45 43.83 0.58 2.47
C ASP A 45 44.13 1.43 1.22
N LYS A 46 43.89 0.92 0.01
CA LYS A 46 44.21 1.61 -1.26
C LYS A 46 42.99 1.99 -2.07
N ILE A 47 41.80 1.63 -1.62
CA ILE A 47 40.57 1.81 -2.41
C ILE A 47 40.32 3.28 -2.75
N MET A 48 40.56 4.19 -1.79
CA MET A 48 40.38 5.62 -2.02
C MET A 48 41.35 6.14 -3.09
N THR A 49 42.62 5.73 -3.06
CA THR A 49 43.62 6.12 -4.07
C THR A 49 43.23 5.62 -5.46
N TRP A 50 42.75 4.37 -5.57
CA TRP A 50 42.28 3.83 -6.85
C TRP A 50 41.11 4.63 -7.40
N ILE A 51 40.08 4.88 -6.58
CA ILE A 51 38.90 5.66 -6.99
C ILE A 51 39.32 7.07 -7.41
N GLN A 52 40.13 7.78 -6.63
CA GLN A 52 40.63 9.12 -6.98
C GLN A 52 41.42 9.13 -8.29
N SER A 53 42.27 8.11 -8.50
CA SER A 53 43.07 7.99 -9.73
C SER A 53 42.18 7.78 -10.97
N LEU A 54 41.17 6.91 -10.83
CA LEU A 54 40.17 6.68 -11.88
C LEU A 54 39.34 7.94 -12.15
N THR A 55 39.01 8.72 -11.12
CA THR A 55 38.26 9.98 -11.26
C THR A 55 38.97 10.97 -12.18
N GLN A 56 40.30 11.03 -12.11
CA GLN A 56 41.14 11.87 -12.98
C GLN A 56 41.30 11.32 -14.40
N CYS A 57 40.92 10.08 -14.64
CA CYS A 57 41.09 9.38 -15.92
C CYS A 57 39.76 9.07 -16.64
N THR A 58 38.63 9.58 -16.15
CA THR A 58 37.28 9.26 -16.65
C THR A 58 37.09 9.57 -18.14
N THR A 59 37.75 10.62 -18.66
CA THR A 59 37.71 10.98 -20.09
C THR A 59 38.36 9.95 -21.01
N LEU A 60 39.24 9.09 -20.48
CA LEU A 60 39.87 7.99 -21.21
C LEU A 60 39.00 6.73 -21.24
N ILE A 61 38.01 6.63 -20.34
CA ILE A 61 37.14 5.45 -20.20
C ILE A 61 36.04 5.51 -21.26
N GLN A 62 36.29 4.85 -22.38
CA GLN A 62 35.32 4.63 -23.45
C GLN A 62 34.29 3.51 -23.15
N PRO A 63 33.11 3.52 -23.80
CA PRO A 63 32.11 2.46 -23.68
C PRO A 63 32.60 1.04 -24.01
N SER A 64 33.64 0.92 -24.83
CA SER A 64 34.29 -0.35 -25.17
C SER A 64 35.05 -0.99 -24.00
N HIS A 65 35.36 -0.24 -22.94
CA HIS A 65 36.04 -0.75 -21.74
C HIS A 65 35.06 -1.44 -20.77
N THR A 66 34.25 -2.36 -21.29
CA THR A 66 33.12 -2.97 -20.57
C THR A 66 33.55 -3.65 -19.26
N GLU A 67 34.68 -4.35 -19.25
CA GLU A 67 35.18 -5.04 -18.04
C GLU A 67 35.56 -4.07 -16.93
N LEU A 68 36.28 -2.99 -17.27
CA LEU A 68 36.63 -1.94 -16.31
C LEU A 68 35.37 -1.26 -15.78
N VAL A 69 34.45 -0.87 -16.66
CA VAL A 69 33.19 -0.21 -16.28
C VAL A 69 32.35 -1.11 -15.37
N ASN A 70 32.25 -2.41 -15.68
CA ASN A 70 31.57 -3.37 -14.83
C ASN A 70 32.23 -3.50 -13.45
N ALA A 71 33.57 -3.56 -13.40
CA ALA A 71 34.32 -3.60 -12.14
C ALA A 71 34.10 -2.33 -11.29
N LEU A 72 34.00 -1.15 -11.93
CA LEU A 72 33.65 0.10 -11.24
C LEU A 72 32.26 0.05 -10.63
N TYR A 73 31.31 -0.58 -11.31
CA TYR A 73 29.93 -0.69 -10.83
C TYR A 73 29.78 -1.67 -9.67
N SER A 74 30.53 -2.77 -9.69
CA SER A 74 30.48 -3.85 -8.69
C SER A 74 31.51 -3.74 -7.57
N ILE A 75 32.32 -2.69 -7.54
CA ILE A 75 33.36 -2.51 -6.52
C ILE A 75 32.80 -2.59 -5.10
N LYS A 76 33.40 -3.45 -4.27
CA LYS A 76 33.03 -3.58 -2.85
C LYS A 76 33.66 -2.43 -2.07
N LEU A 77 32.83 -1.57 -1.48
CA LEU A 77 33.28 -0.41 -0.71
C LEU A 77 33.07 -0.68 0.79
N PRO A 78 34.05 -0.38 1.64
CA PRO A 78 33.83 -0.40 3.09
C PRO A 78 32.82 0.71 3.48
N PRO A 79 32.07 0.53 4.57
CA PRO A 79 31.00 1.44 4.96
C PRO A 79 31.54 2.74 5.55
N SER A 80 31.98 3.65 4.68
CA SER A 80 32.68 4.88 5.06
C SER A 80 32.20 6.05 4.20
N GLN A 81 31.69 7.10 4.85
CA GLN A 81 31.21 8.31 4.18
C GLN A 81 32.23 8.89 3.19
N PRO A 82 33.50 9.16 3.57
CA PRO A 82 34.50 9.67 2.64
C PRO A 82 34.70 8.81 1.38
N ILE A 83 34.65 7.48 1.52
CA ILE A 83 34.84 6.57 0.39
C ILE A 83 33.66 6.65 -0.58
N TYR A 84 32.44 6.73 -0.05
CA TYR A 84 31.24 6.86 -0.87
C TYR A 84 31.13 8.22 -1.54
N GLU A 85 31.59 9.30 -0.91
CA GLU A 85 31.65 10.63 -1.54
C GLU A 85 32.60 10.65 -2.75
N VAL A 86 33.81 10.09 -2.58
CA VAL A 86 34.81 9.99 -3.65
C VAL A 86 34.30 9.06 -4.77
N TYR A 87 33.68 7.93 -4.41
CA TYR A 87 33.08 7.02 -5.38
C TYR A 87 31.92 7.66 -6.15
N GLY A 88 31.03 8.38 -5.47
CA GLY A 88 29.96 9.11 -6.13
C GLY A 88 30.48 10.19 -7.08
N THR A 89 31.59 10.84 -6.74
CA THR A 89 32.27 11.80 -7.63
C THR A 89 32.84 11.10 -8.87
N LEU A 90 33.44 9.91 -8.71
CA LEU A 90 33.89 9.09 -9.84
C LEU A 90 32.73 8.76 -10.79
N LEU A 91 31.61 8.27 -10.24
CA LEU A 91 30.45 7.91 -11.05
C LEU A 91 29.85 9.12 -11.76
N LEU A 92 29.79 10.28 -11.09
CA LEU A 92 29.32 11.52 -11.68
C LEU A 92 30.23 11.95 -12.85
N HIS A 93 31.55 11.94 -12.65
CA HIS A 93 32.51 12.25 -13.72
C HIS A 93 32.40 11.28 -14.91
N LEU A 94 32.24 9.98 -14.65
CA LEU A 94 32.04 8.96 -15.67
C LEU A 94 30.79 9.26 -16.51
N VAL A 95 29.69 9.63 -15.86
CA VAL A 95 28.42 9.96 -16.52
C VAL A 95 28.47 11.28 -17.27
N THR A 96 29.15 12.30 -16.74
CA THR A 96 29.35 13.58 -17.44
C THR A 96 30.29 13.44 -18.64
N ALA A 97 31.25 12.52 -18.57
CA ALA A 97 32.13 12.21 -19.70
C ALA A 97 31.38 11.43 -20.79
N ASN A 98 30.49 10.50 -20.41
CA ASN A 98 29.67 9.77 -21.36
C ASN A 98 28.33 9.33 -20.73
N THR A 99 27.22 9.80 -21.31
CA THR A 99 25.86 9.53 -20.82
C THR A 99 25.41 8.08 -20.98
N ALA A 100 26.13 7.25 -21.76
CA ALA A 100 25.88 5.80 -21.82
C ALA A 100 26.01 5.13 -20.44
N HIS A 101 26.75 5.74 -19.52
CA HIS A 101 27.01 5.20 -18.18
C HIS A 101 25.95 5.54 -17.13
N VAL A 102 24.94 6.36 -17.45
CA VAL A 102 23.94 6.84 -16.46
C VAL A 102 23.25 5.67 -15.77
N GLN A 103 22.78 4.70 -16.55
CA GLN A 103 22.01 3.57 -16.03
C GLN A 103 22.84 2.68 -15.11
N GLY A 104 24.07 2.35 -15.51
CA GLY A 104 24.98 1.53 -14.70
C GLY A 104 25.40 2.23 -13.41
N ALA A 105 25.74 3.52 -13.48
CA ALA A 105 26.11 4.32 -12.32
C ALA A 105 24.97 4.44 -11.30
N LEU A 106 23.74 4.72 -11.76
CA LEU A 106 22.57 4.76 -10.87
C LEU A 106 22.27 3.39 -10.26
N ASN A 107 22.29 2.32 -11.07
CA ASN A 107 22.09 0.95 -10.58
C ASN A 107 23.09 0.60 -9.46
N SER A 108 24.35 0.99 -9.61
CA SER A 108 25.37 0.82 -8.57
C SER A 108 25.05 1.55 -7.28
N LEU A 109 24.54 2.78 -7.34
CA LEU A 109 24.15 3.52 -6.14
C LEU A 109 22.91 2.92 -5.47
N PHE A 110 21.92 2.47 -6.24
CA PHE A 110 20.72 1.82 -5.72
C PHE A 110 21.03 0.52 -4.98
N LEU A 111 21.93 -0.30 -5.53
CA LEU A 111 22.37 -1.54 -4.88
C LEU A 111 23.10 -1.32 -3.55
N ARG A 112 23.48 -0.08 -3.22
CA ARG A 112 24.15 0.29 -1.96
C ARG A 112 23.19 0.80 -0.89
N ILE A 113 21.89 0.90 -1.18
CA ILE A 113 20.86 1.19 -0.17
C ILE A 113 20.70 -0.01 0.78
N ILE A 114 21.04 -1.22 0.31
CA ILE A 114 20.96 -2.48 1.05
C ILE A 114 22.38 -3.10 1.10
N PRO A 115 22.86 -3.59 2.26
CA PRO A 115 22.20 -3.62 3.57
C PRO A 115 22.10 -2.23 4.21
N ASP A 116 21.24 -2.12 5.22
CA ASP A 116 21.04 -0.87 5.97
C ASP A 116 22.36 -0.34 6.52
N ASN A 117 22.64 0.92 6.19
CA ASN A 117 23.85 1.59 6.62
C ASN A 117 23.60 3.08 6.85
N GLU A 118 23.16 3.40 8.06
CA GLU A 118 22.84 4.76 8.48
C GLU A 118 23.98 5.76 8.22
N ALA A 119 25.24 5.32 8.30
CA ALA A 119 26.38 6.18 8.04
C ALA A 119 26.42 6.63 6.56
N ILE A 120 26.02 5.78 5.61
CA ILE A 120 26.16 6.03 4.17
C ILE A 120 24.92 6.73 3.58
N PHE A 121 23.75 6.60 4.21
CA PHE A 121 22.49 7.11 3.68
C PHE A 121 22.50 8.61 3.36
N PRO A 122 23.00 9.51 4.24
CA PRO A 122 23.09 10.93 3.91
C PRO A 122 23.92 11.23 2.66
N VAL A 123 24.98 10.43 2.44
CA VAL A 123 25.83 10.54 1.25
C VAL A 123 25.08 10.08 0.01
N LEU A 124 24.39 8.94 0.04
CA LEU A 124 23.58 8.46 -1.08
C LEU A 124 22.48 9.45 -1.47
N VAL A 125 21.79 10.03 -0.48
CA VAL A 125 20.79 11.07 -0.69
C VAL A 125 21.41 12.26 -1.43
N THR A 126 22.56 12.76 -0.97
CA THR A 126 23.28 13.86 -1.61
C THR A 126 23.74 13.51 -3.02
N LEU A 127 24.17 12.27 -3.26
CA LEU A 127 24.57 11.81 -4.59
C LEU A 127 23.38 11.74 -5.53
N PHE A 128 22.24 11.19 -5.11
CA PHE A 128 21.04 11.18 -5.94
C PHE A 128 20.58 12.58 -6.33
N GLN A 129 20.64 13.54 -5.40
CA GLN A 129 20.38 14.96 -5.72
C GLN A 129 21.32 15.48 -6.81
N LYS A 130 22.62 15.22 -6.70
CA LYS A 130 23.61 15.64 -7.70
C LYS A 130 23.34 15.00 -9.06
N PHE A 131 23.00 13.72 -9.10
CA PHE A 131 22.64 13.04 -10.35
C PHE A 131 21.40 13.67 -11.00
N ILE A 132 20.36 13.96 -10.23
CA ILE A 132 19.14 14.61 -10.73
C ILE A 132 19.42 16.02 -11.25
N GLY A 133 20.21 16.80 -10.51
CA GLY A 133 20.53 18.17 -10.88
C GLY A 133 21.49 18.30 -12.07
N LEU A 134 22.42 17.35 -12.25
CA LEU A 134 23.49 17.46 -13.25
C LEU A 134 23.29 16.59 -14.48
N VAL A 135 22.45 15.55 -14.39
CA VAL A 135 22.27 14.56 -15.46
C VAL A 135 20.80 14.51 -15.85
N PRO A 136 20.35 15.24 -16.90
CA PRO A 136 18.93 15.33 -17.26
C PRO A 136 18.24 13.97 -17.49
N LEU A 137 18.96 13.00 -18.06
CA LEU A 137 18.48 11.64 -18.32
C LEU A 137 18.19 10.84 -17.04
N SER A 138 18.79 11.23 -15.91
CA SER A 138 18.63 10.50 -14.65
C SER A 138 17.17 10.47 -14.23
N SER A 139 16.42 11.58 -14.34
CA SER A 139 15.00 11.66 -13.99
C SER A 139 14.16 10.54 -14.61
N ARG A 140 14.42 10.16 -15.87
CA ARG A 140 13.71 9.07 -16.57
C ARG A 140 14.19 7.68 -16.19
N ILE A 141 15.46 7.55 -15.81
CA ILE A 141 16.11 6.26 -15.51
C ILE A 141 15.88 5.86 -14.05
N PHE A 142 15.77 6.82 -13.13
CA PHE A 142 15.54 6.58 -11.70
C PHE A 142 14.33 5.65 -11.42
N PRO A 143 13.13 5.90 -11.97
CA PRO A 143 11.98 5.01 -11.82
C PRO A 143 12.22 3.57 -12.31
N GLN A 144 12.96 3.42 -13.42
CA GLN A 144 13.27 2.12 -14.01
C GLN A 144 14.27 1.33 -13.15
N ILE A 145 15.28 2.02 -12.62
CA ILE A 145 16.23 1.40 -11.69
C ILE A 145 15.56 1.10 -10.36
N PHE A 146 14.69 1.98 -9.87
CA PHE A 146 13.93 1.76 -8.65
C PHE A 146 13.17 0.44 -8.73
N THR A 147 12.33 0.27 -9.74
CA THR A 147 11.51 -0.94 -9.92
C THR A 147 12.36 -2.20 -10.08
N LYS A 148 13.51 -2.12 -10.79
CA LYS A 148 14.44 -3.23 -10.95
C LYS A 148 15.13 -3.65 -9.64
N CYS A 149 15.43 -2.68 -8.76
CA CYS A 149 16.19 -2.92 -7.54
C CYS A 149 15.32 -3.19 -6.30
N ILE A 150 13.99 -3.10 -6.40
CA ILE A 150 13.08 -3.49 -5.30
C ILE A 150 13.38 -4.93 -4.87
N PRO A 151 13.61 -5.19 -3.57
CA PRO A 151 13.80 -6.55 -3.07
C PRO A 151 12.59 -7.44 -3.39
N THR A 152 12.85 -8.59 -4.01
CA THR A 152 11.82 -9.60 -4.30
C THR A 152 11.20 -10.17 -3.04
N ARG A 153 10.05 -10.83 -3.12
CA ARG A 153 9.38 -11.47 -1.97
C ARG A 153 10.21 -12.54 -1.23
N TRP A 154 11.21 -13.10 -1.91
CA TRP A 154 12.12 -14.11 -1.37
C TRP A 154 13.26 -13.52 -0.52
N ARG A 155 13.41 -12.18 -0.52
CA ARG A 155 14.37 -11.47 0.32
C ARG A 155 13.74 -11.19 1.68
N PRO A 156 14.54 -11.05 2.75
CA PRO A 156 14.07 -10.60 4.05
C PRO A 156 13.23 -9.30 3.95
N ILE A 157 12.12 -9.24 4.69
CA ILE A 157 11.20 -8.08 4.65
C ILE A 157 11.88 -6.78 5.10
N ASN A 158 12.86 -6.85 5.99
CA ASN A 158 13.62 -5.69 6.44
C ASN A 158 14.42 -5.05 5.29
N GLU A 159 14.99 -5.82 4.36
CA GLU A 159 15.67 -5.28 3.17
C GLU A 159 14.68 -4.45 2.31
N PHE A 160 13.47 -4.96 2.14
CA PHE A 160 12.39 -4.23 1.45
C PHE A 160 12.02 -2.94 2.20
N CYS A 161 11.75 -3.02 3.50
CA CYS A 161 11.37 -1.86 4.31
C CYS A 161 12.46 -0.78 4.32
N THR A 162 13.73 -1.15 4.49
CA THR A 162 14.87 -0.21 4.43
C THR A 162 14.93 0.48 3.06
N TYR A 163 14.79 -0.29 1.98
CA TYR A 163 14.82 0.25 0.62
C TYR A 163 13.69 1.24 0.34
N ILE A 164 12.45 0.89 0.73
CA ILE A 164 11.30 1.78 0.59
C ILE A 164 11.48 3.03 1.47
N LEU A 165 11.86 2.86 2.74
CA LEU A 165 11.98 3.96 3.69
C LEU A 165 13.01 5.00 3.23
N PHE A 166 14.09 4.55 2.59
CA PHE A 166 15.08 5.44 1.98
C PHE A 166 14.41 6.41 0.99
N PHE A 167 13.57 5.92 0.08
CA PHE A 167 12.89 6.75 -0.91
C PHE A 167 11.73 7.57 -0.34
N LEU A 168 11.01 7.03 0.64
CA LEU A 168 10.00 7.78 1.38
C LEU A 168 10.61 8.93 2.21
N LYS A 169 11.85 8.83 2.66
CA LYS A 169 12.57 9.96 3.30
C LYS A 169 13.14 10.94 2.26
N ALA A 170 13.34 10.50 1.03
CA ALA A 170 13.89 11.29 -0.07
C ALA A 170 12.83 11.93 -0.99
N VAL A 171 11.55 12.05 -0.56
CA VAL A 171 10.42 12.58 -1.38
C VAL A 171 10.76 13.88 -2.08
N ARG A 172 11.36 14.84 -1.36
CA ARG A 172 11.68 16.18 -1.90
C ARG A 172 12.63 16.15 -3.10
N LEU A 173 13.31 15.03 -3.30
CA LEU A 173 14.39 14.88 -4.27
C LEU A 173 13.90 14.11 -5.49
N VAL A 174 13.11 13.06 -5.25
CA VAL A 174 12.61 12.17 -6.31
C VAL A 174 11.15 11.81 -6.03
N PRO A 175 10.21 12.76 -6.16
CA PRO A 175 8.81 12.55 -5.78
C PRO A 175 8.16 11.41 -6.56
N GLU A 176 8.53 11.23 -7.83
CA GLU A 176 8.06 10.10 -8.66
C GLU A 176 8.48 8.75 -8.09
N VAL A 177 9.74 8.60 -7.66
CA VAL A 177 10.22 7.35 -7.06
C VAL A 177 9.62 7.13 -5.67
N ALA A 178 9.41 8.19 -4.89
CA ALA A 178 8.71 8.09 -3.62
C ALA A 178 7.25 7.66 -3.81
N GLY A 179 6.57 8.15 -4.86
CA GLY A 179 5.26 7.65 -5.27
C GLY A 179 5.28 6.17 -5.60
N LEU A 180 6.25 5.72 -6.42
CA LEU A 180 6.44 4.29 -6.70
C LEU A 180 6.74 3.47 -5.44
N ALA A 181 7.41 4.05 -4.44
CA ALA A 181 7.65 3.41 -3.16
C ALA A 181 6.36 3.22 -2.35
N VAL A 182 5.42 4.18 -2.38
CA VAL A 182 4.07 4.01 -1.83
C VAL A 182 3.35 2.84 -2.52
N LEU A 183 3.31 2.85 -3.85
CA LEU A 183 2.65 1.79 -4.64
C LEU A 183 3.25 0.41 -4.33
N ALA A 184 4.58 0.29 -4.34
CA ALA A 184 5.27 -0.97 -4.06
C ALA A 184 4.98 -1.50 -2.64
N SER A 185 4.82 -0.61 -1.66
CA SER A 185 4.53 -1.00 -0.28
C SER A 185 3.12 -1.55 -0.13
N ILE A 186 2.13 -0.91 -0.76
CA ILE A 186 0.75 -1.37 -0.77
C ILE A 186 0.62 -2.67 -1.57
N ASP A 187 1.21 -2.74 -2.77
CA ASP A 187 1.22 -3.97 -3.61
C ASP A 187 1.81 -5.16 -2.84
N ARG A 188 2.95 -4.96 -2.14
CA ARG A 188 3.56 -6.02 -1.33
C ARG A 188 2.66 -6.46 -0.17
N ALA A 189 1.97 -5.53 0.49
CA ALA A 189 1.05 -5.86 1.56
C ALA A 189 -0.18 -6.62 1.04
N VAL A 190 -0.75 -6.19 -0.10
CA VAL A 190 -1.87 -6.88 -0.77
C VAL A 190 -1.49 -8.29 -1.19
N LEU A 191 -0.26 -8.49 -1.69
CA LEU A 191 0.25 -9.82 -2.04
C LEU A 191 0.22 -10.77 -0.84
N TYR A 192 0.82 -10.37 0.29
CA TYR A 192 0.87 -11.22 1.48
C TYR A 192 -0.51 -11.43 2.12
N ASP A 193 -1.36 -10.41 2.16
CA ASP A 193 -2.72 -10.50 2.69
C ASP A 193 -3.57 -11.47 1.85
N SER A 194 -3.48 -11.37 0.52
CA SER A 194 -4.17 -12.28 -0.40
C SER A 194 -3.64 -13.73 -0.32
N GLU A 195 -2.34 -13.92 -0.10
CA GLU A 195 -1.75 -15.25 0.08
C GLU A 195 -2.19 -15.89 1.40
N LEU A 196 -2.25 -15.11 2.48
CA LEU A 196 -2.73 -15.57 3.79
C LEU A 196 -4.19 -16.05 3.74
N GLN A 197 -5.05 -15.35 3.01
CA GLN A 197 -6.45 -15.79 2.81
C GLN A 197 -6.51 -17.14 2.08
N LYS A 198 -5.70 -17.33 1.04
CA LYS A 198 -5.64 -18.60 0.28
C LYS A 198 -5.06 -19.74 1.08
N SER A 199 -4.04 -19.49 1.91
CA SER A 199 -3.41 -20.53 2.73
C SER A 199 -4.35 -21.02 3.84
N THR A 200 -5.17 -20.13 4.40
CA THR A 200 -6.23 -20.50 5.37
C THR A 200 -7.23 -21.51 4.77
N GLU A 201 -7.35 -21.56 3.43
CA GLU A 201 -8.15 -22.55 2.70
C GLU A 201 -7.37 -23.84 2.34
N LEU A 202 -6.02 -23.83 2.38
CA LEU A 202 -5.12 -24.89 1.88
C LEU A 202 -3.87 -25.07 2.78
N PHE A 203 -3.98 -25.88 3.84
CA PHE A 203 -2.88 -26.53 4.62
C PHE A 203 -1.62 -25.69 5.00
N ALA A 204 -1.74 -24.82 6.02
CA ALA A 204 -0.94 -24.68 7.26
C ALA A 204 0.62 -24.60 7.31
N MET A 205 1.43 -25.11 6.37
CA MET A 205 2.90 -25.10 6.55
C MET A 205 3.61 -23.82 6.09
N GLU A 206 3.04 -23.07 5.12
CA GLU A 206 3.59 -21.78 4.65
C GLU A 206 2.95 -20.55 5.36
N GLU A 207 2.00 -20.79 6.28
CA GLU A 207 1.22 -19.74 6.94
C GLU A 207 2.04 -18.88 7.90
N ASN A 208 2.96 -19.47 8.67
CA ASN A 208 3.69 -18.76 9.73
C ASN A 208 4.65 -17.69 9.16
N ASP A 209 5.33 -17.98 8.04
CA ASP A 209 6.25 -17.02 7.40
C ASP A 209 5.48 -15.91 6.67
N THR A 210 4.32 -16.24 6.08
CA THR A 210 3.45 -15.27 5.39
C THR A 210 2.78 -14.32 6.38
N ALA A 211 2.22 -14.84 7.47
CA ALA A 211 1.57 -14.03 8.51
C ALA A 211 2.57 -13.08 9.19
N SER A 212 3.75 -13.56 9.56
CA SER A 212 4.80 -12.72 10.16
C SER A 212 5.34 -11.66 9.19
N SER A 213 5.45 -11.99 7.90
CA SER A 213 5.82 -11.03 6.85
C SER A 213 4.73 -9.98 6.64
N LEU A 214 3.46 -10.39 6.65
CA LEU A 214 2.31 -9.49 6.58
C LEU A 214 2.28 -8.55 7.78
N ASP A 215 2.45 -9.06 9.00
CA ASP A 215 2.46 -8.24 10.20
C ASP A 215 3.59 -7.20 10.16
N SER A 216 4.76 -7.60 9.66
CA SER A 216 5.92 -6.73 9.50
C SER A 216 5.66 -5.61 8.47
N ILE A 217 5.05 -5.93 7.32
CA ILE A 217 4.77 -4.92 6.29
C ILE A 217 3.63 -3.98 6.70
N ILE A 218 2.60 -4.47 7.39
CA ILE A 218 1.52 -3.63 7.92
C ILE A 218 2.08 -2.71 8.99
N SER A 219 2.85 -3.22 9.95
CA SER A 219 3.52 -2.39 10.97
C SER A 219 4.41 -1.32 10.33
N PHE A 220 5.13 -1.66 9.26
CA PHE A 220 5.90 -0.70 8.49
C PHE A 220 5.01 0.39 7.87
N LEU A 221 3.92 0.02 7.19
CA LEU A 221 2.96 0.99 6.61
C LEU A 221 2.39 1.93 7.67
N LEU A 222 1.94 1.38 8.80
CA LEU A 222 1.36 2.15 9.91
C LEU A 222 2.36 3.16 10.48
N GLY A 223 3.66 2.84 10.44
CA GLY A 223 4.73 3.70 10.94
C GLY A 223 4.96 5.00 10.16
N TRP A 224 4.46 5.13 8.93
CA TRP A 224 4.67 6.34 8.12
C TRP A 224 3.42 6.86 7.40
N ILE A 225 2.39 6.04 7.18
CA ILE A 225 1.24 6.43 6.35
C ILE A 225 0.43 7.58 6.96
N LYS A 226 0.41 7.68 8.29
CA LYS A 226 -0.19 8.79 9.02
C LYS A 226 0.47 10.12 8.63
N ASP A 227 1.79 10.13 8.55
CA ASP A 227 2.58 11.33 8.26
C ASP A 227 2.94 11.46 6.77
N ILE A 228 2.18 10.79 5.90
CA ILE A 228 2.42 10.84 4.45
C ILE A 228 2.38 12.31 3.95
N PRO A 229 3.40 12.77 3.20
CA PRO A 229 3.40 14.11 2.61
C PRO A 229 2.25 14.29 1.61
N LEU A 230 1.72 15.51 1.51
CA LEU A 230 0.61 15.87 0.60
C LEU A 230 0.93 15.52 -0.86
N GLU A 231 2.19 15.65 -1.26
CA GLU A 231 2.67 15.34 -2.61
C GLU A 231 2.55 13.85 -2.96
N LEU A 232 2.46 12.98 -1.96
CA LEU A 232 2.34 11.53 -2.14
C LEU A 232 0.92 10.99 -1.92
N GLU A 233 -0.02 11.81 -1.43
CA GLU A 233 -1.39 11.35 -1.18
C GLU A 233 -2.07 10.81 -2.45
N GLN A 234 -1.80 11.42 -3.61
CA GLN A 234 -2.34 10.90 -4.87
C GLN A 234 -1.84 9.49 -5.18
N SER A 235 -0.58 9.19 -4.85
CA SER A 235 0.00 7.85 -5.03
C SER A 235 -0.68 6.83 -4.13
N LEU A 236 -1.14 7.24 -2.95
CA LEU A 236 -1.88 6.37 -2.03
C LEU A 236 -3.27 6.00 -2.57
N PHE A 237 -4.00 6.94 -3.18
CA PHE A 237 -5.28 6.65 -3.84
C PHE A 237 -5.10 5.83 -5.12
N ILE A 238 -4.05 6.10 -5.90
CA ILE A 238 -3.69 5.25 -7.06
C ILE A 238 -3.42 3.81 -6.61
N ALA A 239 -2.68 3.63 -5.50
CA ALA A 239 -2.42 2.31 -4.95
C ALA A 239 -3.70 1.62 -4.46
N PHE A 240 -4.66 2.37 -3.91
CA PHE A 240 -5.95 1.82 -3.52
C PHE A 240 -6.72 1.29 -4.74
N ASP A 241 -6.88 2.12 -5.78
CA ASP A 241 -7.60 1.72 -7.00
C ASP A 241 -6.93 0.56 -7.72
N ALA A 242 -5.60 0.55 -7.78
CA ALA A 242 -4.85 -0.45 -8.53
C ALA A 242 -4.79 -1.81 -7.82
N TYR A 243 -4.65 -1.82 -6.48
CA TYR A 243 -4.31 -3.03 -5.74
C TYR A 243 -5.36 -3.42 -4.69
N VAL A 244 -5.88 -2.47 -3.91
CA VAL A 244 -6.78 -2.77 -2.80
C VAL A 244 -8.19 -3.03 -3.29
N ALA A 245 -8.78 -2.09 -4.02
CA ALA A 245 -10.16 -2.17 -4.51
C ALA A 245 -10.39 -3.30 -5.54
N ARG A 246 -9.31 -3.91 -6.05
CA ARG A 246 -9.36 -5.01 -7.03
C ARG A 246 -9.05 -6.37 -6.42
N ALA A 247 -8.69 -6.41 -5.15
CA ALA A 247 -8.44 -7.64 -4.41
C ALA A 247 -9.63 -7.92 -3.49
N ASN A 248 -10.16 -9.14 -3.57
CA ASN A 248 -11.26 -9.56 -2.71
C ASN A 248 -10.72 -10.04 -1.37
N TYR A 249 -11.50 -9.85 -0.31
CA TYR A 249 -11.25 -10.45 1.01
C TYR A 249 -9.95 -10.02 1.70
N LEU A 250 -9.42 -8.83 1.39
CA LEU A 250 -8.33 -8.25 2.16
C LEU A 250 -8.80 -7.93 3.58
N THR A 251 -8.01 -8.30 4.59
CA THR A 251 -8.34 -8.11 6.00
C THR A 251 -7.35 -7.21 6.74
N HIS A 252 -6.12 -7.09 6.25
CA HIS A 252 -5.07 -6.31 6.91
C HIS A 252 -4.77 -4.99 6.21
N VAL A 253 -4.66 -5.00 4.87
CA VAL A 253 -4.29 -3.79 4.11
C VAL A 253 -5.24 -2.61 4.31
N PRO A 254 -6.58 -2.79 4.40
CA PRO A 254 -7.50 -1.66 4.60
C PRO A 254 -7.23 -0.85 5.89
N ILE A 255 -6.59 -1.45 6.90
CA ILE A 255 -6.18 -0.79 8.15
C ILE A 255 -5.24 0.38 7.85
N ALA A 256 -4.36 0.24 6.86
CA ALA A 256 -3.44 1.32 6.46
C ALA A 256 -4.22 2.57 6.01
N TYR A 257 -5.33 2.39 5.30
CA TYR A 257 -6.20 3.49 4.86
C TYR A 257 -7.02 4.09 6.00
N LEU A 258 -7.40 3.28 6.98
CA LEU A 258 -7.97 3.79 8.23
C LEU A 258 -6.97 4.68 8.96
N THR A 259 -5.70 4.25 9.07
CA THR A 259 -4.63 5.03 9.70
C THR A 259 -4.24 6.28 8.91
N TYR A 260 -4.30 6.25 7.58
CA TYR A 260 -4.20 7.45 6.76
C TYR A 260 -5.25 8.48 7.16
N CYS A 261 -6.48 8.02 7.41
CA CYS A 261 -7.63 8.83 7.81
C CYS A 261 -7.61 9.22 9.30
N TYR A 262 -6.46 9.64 9.84
CA TYR A 262 -6.33 10.07 11.24
C TYR A 262 -6.88 11.48 11.53
N THR A 263 -7.37 12.19 10.51
CA THR A 263 -8.01 13.50 10.62
C THR A 263 -9.33 13.51 9.87
N GLU A 264 -10.25 14.37 10.32
CA GLU A 264 -11.55 14.58 9.67
C GLU A 264 -11.41 14.93 8.17
N GLU A 265 -10.46 15.81 7.82
CA GLU A 265 -10.20 16.20 6.44
C GLU A 265 -9.85 14.99 5.56
N ARG A 266 -8.97 14.11 6.05
CA ARG A 266 -8.57 12.89 5.32
C ARG A 266 -9.69 11.87 5.25
N CYS A 267 -10.49 11.70 6.31
CA CYS A 267 -11.71 10.90 6.27
C CYS A 267 -12.64 11.37 5.15
N CYS A 268 -12.95 12.67 5.11
CA CYS A 268 -13.82 13.26 4.09
C CYS A 268 -13.26 13.09 2.67
N LYS A 269 -11.94 13.26 2.51
CA LYS A 269 -11.26 13.06 1.21
C LYS A 269 -11.36 11.61 0.74
N PHE A 270 -11.13 10.65 1.63
CA PHE A 270 -11.21 9.23 1.28
C PHE A 270 -12.65 8.78 1.00
N VAL A 271 -13.62 9.23 1.79
CA VAL A 271 -15.05 8.97 1.52
C VAL A 271 -15.47 9.53 0.16
N ARG A 272 -15.03 10.76 -0.18
CA ARG A 272 -15.29 11.34 -1.50
C ARG A 272 -14.71 10.47 -2.62
N PHE A 273 -13.47 10.04 -2.47
CA PHE A 273 -12.83 9.14 -3.43
C PHE A 273 -13.62 7.82 -3.58
N LEU A 274 -14.09 7.23 -2.49
CA LEU A 274 -14.87 5.99 -2.54
C LEU A 274 -16.24 6.20 -3.22
N ILE A 275 -16.99 7.24 -2.85
CA ILE A 275 -18.34 7.47 -3.42
C ILE A 275 -18.28 7.81 -4.91
N GLU A 276 -17.28 8.58 -5.36
CA GLU A 276 -17.05 8.88 -6.78
C GLU A 276 -16.87 7.58 -7.59
N ASN A 277 -16.18 6.59 -7.04
CA ASN A 277 -15.99 5.30 -7.69
C ASN A 277 -17.24 4.40 -7.62
N VAL A 278 -18.00 4.43 -6.53
CA VAL A 278 -19.30 3.71 -6.45
C VAL A 278 -20.29 4.22 -7.51
N GLN A 279 -20.32 5.54 -7.73
CA GLN A 279 -21.17 6.22 -8.72
C GLN A 279 -20.70 6.04 -10.17
N ASN A 280 -19.45 5.61 -10.38
CA ASN A 280 -18.88 5.49 -11.71
C ASN A 280 -19.37 4.22 -12.42
N HIS A 281 -20.42 4.34 -13.23
CA HIS A 281 -20.96 3.23 -14.02
C HIS A 281 -20.03 2.75 -15.17
N ASN A 282 -18.87 3.40 -15.40
CA ASN A 282 -17.90 2.94 -16.38
C ASN A 282 -16.97 1.85 -15.84
N ILE A 283 -16.93 1.63 -14.52
CA ILE A 283 -16.14 0.54 -13.92
C ILE A 283 -16.99 -0.73 -13.80
N ASN A 284 -16.32 -1.88 -13.87
CA ASN A 284 -16.95 -3.19 -13.78
C ASN A 284 -17.73 -3.34 -12.44
N ASP A 285 -18.93 -3.91 -12.49
CA ASP A 285 -19.78 -4.08 -11.31
C ASP A 285 -19.11 -4.87 -10.18
N SER A 286 -18.26 -5.86 -10.48
CA SER A 286 -17.49 -6.58 -9.46
C SER A 286 -16.52 -5.66 -8.71
N TYR A 287 -15.95 -4.66 -9.38
CA TYR A 287 -15.11 -3.65 -8.72
C TYR A 287 -15.95 -2.61 -7.98
N ARG A 288 -17.09 -2.18 -8.55
CA ARG A 288 -18.04 -1.29 -7.85
C ARG A 288 -18.52 -1.92 -6.54
N ALA A 289 -18.80 -3.21 -6.55
CA ALA A 289 -19.18 -3.97 -5.36
C ALA A 289 -18.14 -3.87 -4.23
N LEU A 290 -16.85 -3.93 -4.56
CA LEU A 290 -15.76 -3.79 -3.58
C LEU A 290 -15.65 -2.36 -3.06
N TYR A 291 -15.78 -1.36 -3.92
CA TYR A 291 -15.87 0.04 -3.49
C TYR A 291 -17.03 0.29 -2.52
N ILE A 292 -18.18 -0.35 -2.75
CA ILE A 292 -19.32 -0.28 -1.83
C ILE A 292 -18.96 -0.89 -0.47
N CYS A 293 -18.36 -2.09 -0.45
CA CYS A 293 -17.90 -2.71 0.80
C CYS A 293 -16.91 -1.82 1.56
N HIS A 294 -15.96 -1.20 0.87
CA HIS A 294 -15.01 -0.26 1.48
C HIS A 294 -15.69 1.01 2.00
N LEU A 295 -16.59 1.61 1.23
CA LEU A 295 -17.34 2.80 1.65
C LEU A 295 -18.16 2.51 2.91
N GLY A 296 -18.95 1.44 2.88
CA GLY A 296 -19.82 1.05 3.99
C GLY A 296 -19.05 0.69 5.26
N GLY A 297 -18.04 -0.17 5.13
CA GLY A 297 -17.18 -0.55 6.26
C GLY A 297 -16.45 0.66 6.85
N PHE A 298 -15.83 1.50 6.02
CA PHE A 298 -15.11 2.67 6.51
C PHE A 298 -16.02 3.66 7.23
N VAL A 299 -17.19 3.96 6.68
CA VAL A 299 -18.15 4.92 7.25
C VAL A 299 -18.77 4.38 8.54
N ALA A 300 -19.06 3.07 8.59
CA ALA A 300 -19.60 2.43 9.79
C ALA A 300 -18.59 2.42 10.94
N ASP A 301 -17.32 2.14 10.65
CA ASP A 301 -16.30 1.94 11.68
C ASP A 301 -15.48 3.20 12.00
N SER A 302 -15.38 4.21 11.14
CA SER A 302 -14.54 5.39 11.42
C SER A 302 -15.11 6.28 12.54
N THR A 303 -14.35 6.54 13.60
CA THR A 303 -14.74 7.46 14.70
C THR A 303 -14.66 8.95 14.33
N LEU A 304 -13.81 9.29 13.36
CA LEU A 304 -13.46 10.67 13.03
C LEU A 304 -14.36 11.25 11.93
N LEU A 305 -15.13 10.43 11.24
CA LEU A 305 -16.04 10.89 10.20
C LEU A 305 -17.22 11.65 10.83
N PRO A 306 -17.53 12.90 10.42
CA PRO A 306 -18.61 13.66 11.02
C PRO A 306 -19.97 13.05 10.70
N ALA A 307 -20.86 13.00 11.70
CA ALA A 307 -22.24 12.55 11.54
C ALA A 307 -22.99 13.17 10.34
N ALA A 308 -22.77 14.46 10.04
CA ALA A 308 -23.37 15.11 8.88
C ALA A 308 -22.91 14.51 7.54
N ILE A 309 -21.62 14.16 7.43
CA ILE A 309 -21.06 13.48 6.26
C ILE A 309 -21.54 12.03 6.21
N THR A 310 -21.61 11.34 7.34
CA THR A 310 -22.18 9.99 7.43
C THR A 310 -23.63 9.96 6.93
N LEU A 311 -24.47 10.92 7.34
CA LEU A 311 -25.85 11.06 6.88
C LEU A 311 -25.93 11.35 5.37
N ASP A 312 -25.07 12.25 4.87
CA ASP A 312 -24.99 12.55 3.44
C ASP A 312 -24.61 11.31 2.62
N VAL A 313 -23.65 10.51 3.08
CA VAL A 313 -23.29 9.24 2.44
C VAL A 313 -24.46 8.25 2.41
N ILE A 314 -25.22 8.11 3.50
CA ILE A 314 -26.42 7.25 3.51
C ILE A 314 -27.42 7.69 2.44
N ASN A 315 -27.67 9.00 2.33
CA ASN A 315 -28.58 9.55 1.33
C ASN A 315 -28.03 9.31 -0.10
N GLN A 316 -26.74 9.54 -0.33
CA GLN A 316 -26.11 9.29 -1.63
C GLN A 316 -26.16 7.80 -2.03
N ILE A 317 -25.88 6.88 -1.10
CA ILE A 317 -26.04 5.43 -1.33
C ILE A 317 -27.48 5.11 -1.75
N GLY A 318 -28.44 5.72 -1.08
CA GLY A 318 -29.85 5.54 -1.39
C GLY A 318 -30.27 6.10 -2.77
N GLU A 319 -29.74 7.26 -3.19
CA GLU A 319 -29.97 7.76 -4.55
C GLU A 319 -29.35 6.85 -5.62
N ILE A 320 -28.17 6.29 -5.35
CA ILE A 320 -27.55 5.29 -6.24
C ILE A 320 -28.43 4.03 -6.32
N PHE A 321 -28.97 3.57 -5.19
CA PHE A 321 -29.85 2.41 -5.12
C PHE A 321 -31.09 2.55 -6.01
N LYS A 322 -31.71 3.74 -6.06
CA LYS A 322 -32.92 4.01 -6.87
C LYS A 322 -32.71 3.79 -8.37
N ILE A 323 -31.52 4.11 -8.87
CA ILE A 323 -31.19 4.04 -10.31
C ILE A 323 -30.44 2.76 -10.68
N GLU A 324 -29.99 1.99 -9.69
CA GLU A 324 -29.23 0.77 -9.91
C GLU A 324 -30.13 -0.35 -10.44
N ASN A 325 -29.63 -1.11 -11.42
CA ASN A 325 -30.34 -2.25 -12.00
C ASN A 325 -29.71 -3.58 -11.57
N ASN A 326 -28.44 -3.57 -11.18
CA ASN A 326 -27.75 -4.77 -10.72
C ASN A 326 -28.21 -5.13 -9.30
N VAL A 327 -28.89 -6.27 -9.18
CA VAL A 327 -29.49 -6.71 -7.91
C VAL A 327 -28.46 -7.00 -6.82
N VAL A 328 -27.27 -7.49 -7.20
CA VAL A 328 -26.17 -7.73 -6.25
C VAL A 328 -25.65 -6.40 -5.69
N ILE A 329 -25.52 -5.38 -6.55
CA ILE A 329 -25.10 -4.03 -6.13
C ILE A 329 -26.15 -3.43 -5.20
N LYS A 330 -27.45 -3.52 -5.55
CA LYS A 330 -28.56 -3.10 -4.67
C LYS A 330 -28.47 -3.72 -3.28
N LEU A 331 -28.28 -5.05 -3.22
CA LEU A 331 -28.13 -5.76 -1.94
C LEU A 331 -26.93 -5.26 -1.13
N LEU A 332 -25.80 -5.03 -1.78
CA LEU A 332 -24.62 -4.49 -1.10
C LEU A 332 -24.84 -3.08 -0.59
N LEU A 333 -25.47 -2.19 -1.35
CA LEU A 333 -25.84 -0.84 -0.89
C LEU A 333 -26.73 -0.92 0.35
N CYS A 334 -27.75 -1.80 0.37
CA CYS A 334 -28.58 -2.05 1.55
C CYS A 334 -27.79 -2.57 2.75
N GLN A 335 -26.99 -3.62 2.53
CA GLN A 335 -26.13 -4.21 3.55
C GLN A 335 -25.24 -3.16 4.22
N GLN A 336 -24.66 -2.25 3.44
CA GLN A 336 -23.79 -1.20 3.96
C GLN A 336 -24.57 -0.11 4.70
N VAL A 337 -25.75 0.30 4.24
CA VAL A 337 -26.62 1.24 4.99
C VAL A 337 -27.01 0.65 6.34
N PHE A 338 -27.43 -0.62 6.37
CA PHE A 338 -27.75 -1.30 7.64
C PHE A 338 -26.54 -1.34 8.57
N ARG A 339 -25.35 -1.66 8.06
CA ARG A 339 -24.11 -1.66 8.85
C ARG A 339 -23.76 -0.27 9.42
N ILE A 340 -23.87 0.78 8.60
CA ILE A 340 -23.63 2.16 9.07
C ILE A 340 -24.62 2.51 10.18
N ILE A 341 -25.91 2.23 10.00
CA ILE A 341 -26.93 2.48 11.03
C ILE A 341 -26.59 1.71 12.31
N ASN A 342 -26.21 0.43 12.21
CA ASN A 342 -25.88 -0.38 13.38
C ASN A 342 -24.81 0.26 14.25
N ASN A 343 -23.73 0.74 13.63
CA ASN A 343 -22.58 1.27 14.37
C ASN A 343 -22.72 2.77 14.72
N LYS A 344 -23.51 3.53 13.96
CA LYS A 344 -23.53 5.01 14.04
C LYS A 344 -24.87 5.61 14.48
N ILE A 345 -25.91 4.82 14.74
CA ILE A 345 -27.24 5.38 15.04
C ILE A 345 -27.26 6.38 16.19
N ILE A 346 -26.53 6.14 17.28
CA ILE A 346 -26.47 7.04 18.44
C ILE A 346 -25.83 8.37 18.05
N GLU A 347 -24.72 8.31 17.30
CA GLU A 347 -24.03 9.51 16.81
C GLU A 347 -24.93 10.32 15.87
N LEU A 348 -25.61 9.64 14.94
CA LEU A 348 -26.53 10.27 13.99
C LEU A 348 -27.72 10.93 14.72
N GLN A 349 -28.35 10.23 15.67
CA GLN A 349 -29.48 10.77 16.46
C GLN A 349 -29.09 12.01 17.27
N THR A 350 -27.87 12.05 17.79
CA THR A 350 -27.43 13.14 18.68
C THR A 350 -26.91 14.35 17.93
N ARG A 351 -26.40 14.17 16.70
CA ARG A 351 -25.68 15.22 15.96
C ARG A 351 -26.35 15.65 14.65
N THR A 352 -27.38 14.95 14.20
CA THR A 352 -28.09 15.23 12.94
C THR A 352 -29.60 15.03 13.07
N ASP A 353 -30.36 15.50 12.07
CA ASP A 353 -31.77 15.17 11.94
C ASP A 353 -31.96 13.94 11.04
N ILE A 354 -32.25 12.80 11.65
CA ILE A 354 -32.49 11.53 10.95
C ILE A 354 -33.96 11.28 10.63
N SER A 355 -34.88 12.20 10.94
CA SER A 355 -36.32 11.97 10.74
C SER A 355 -36.65 11.63 9.28
N GLY A 356 -35.95 12.25 8.33
CA GLY A 356 -36.06 11.98 6.90
C GLY A 356 -35.63 10.57 6.47
N LEU A 357 -34.77 9.89 7.23
CA LEU A 357 -34.35 8.51 6.93
C LEU A 357 -35.40 7.46 7.29
N PHE A 358 -36.27 7.75 8.24
CA PHE A 358 -37.19 6.77 8.82
C PHE A 358 -38.68 7.06 8.53
N GLY A 359 -38.97 8.12 7.77
CA GLY A 359 -40.32 8.43 7.31
C GLY A 359 -40.87 7.42 6.28
N GLN A 360 -42.20 7.37 6.10
CA GLN A 360 -42.85 6.43 5.17
C GLN A 360 -42.42 6.59 3.70
N GLN A 361 -41.98 7.78 3.29
CA GLN A 361 -41.45 8.05 1.95
C GLN A 361 -39.92 8.11 1.92
N SER A 362 -39.26 7.61 2.97
CA SER A 362 -37.82 7.66 3.06
C SER A 362 -37.16 6.69 2.10
N ILE A 363 -35.91 6.99 1.81
CA ILE A 363 -35.06 6.11 1.01
C ILE A 363 -34.83 4.75 1.67
N LEU A 364 -34.76 4.70 3.00
CA LEU A 364 -34.59 3.45 3.75
C LEU A 364 -35.81 2.54 3.62
N VAL A 365 -37.03 3.10 3.65
CA VAL A 365 -38.26 2.34 3.42
C VAL A 365 -38.26 1.77 2.00
N HIS A 366 -37.93 2.58 1.00
CA HIS A 366 -37.80 2.10 -0.38
C HIS A 366 -36.77 0.97 -0.54
N MET A 367 -35.65 1.04 0.18
CA MET A 367 -34.65 -0.03 0.19
C MET A 367 -35.19 -1.30 0.84
N ILE A 368 -35.89 -1.20 1.98
CA ILE A 368 -36.44 -2.37 2.70
C ILE A 368 -37.47 -3.13 1.87
N ILE A 369 -38.35 -2.43 1.14
CA ILE A 369 -39.45 -3.05 0.38
C ILE A 369 -39.07 -3.44 -1.06
N ASP A 370 -37.81 -3.23 -1.47
CA ASP A 370 -37.37 -3.56 -2.82
C ASP A 370 -37.47 -5.07 -3.11
N GLN A 371 -37.72 -5.42 -4.37
CA GLN A 371 -37.91 -6.79 -4.84
C GLN A 371 -36.70 -7.69 -4.60
N CYS A 372 -35.51 -7.10 -4.45
CA CYS A 372 -34.30 -7.81 -4.07
C CYS A 372 -34.35 -8.39 -2.65
N ASN A 373 -35.38 -8.08 -1.85
CA ASN A 373 -35.58 -8.57 -0.49
C ASN A 373 -34.31 -8.47 0.39
N PRO A 374 -33.83 -7.25 0.72
CA PRO A 374 -32.60 -7.10 1.49
C PRO A 374 -32.66 -7.75 2.86
N LEU A 375 -33.82 -7.75 3.53
CA LEU A 375 -33.96 -8.40 4.85
C LEU A 375 -33.74 -9.92 4.77
N GLY A 376 -34.09 -10.56 3.65
CA GLY A 376 -33.85 -11.98 3.41
C GLY A 376 -32.44 -12.31 2.90
N ASN A 377 -31.87 -11.47 2.03
CA ASN A 377 -30.65 -11.80 1.28
C ASN A 377 -29.36 -11.15 1.82
N CYS A 378 -29.46 -10.10 2.64
CA CYS A 378 -28.29 -9.52 3.30
C CYS A 378 -27.75 -10.43 4.43
N SER A 379 -26.60 -10.08 4.99
CA SER A 379 -26.01 -10.81 6.12
C SER A 379 -26.97 -10.85 7.30
N GLN A 380 -27.35 -12.05 7.72
CA GLN A 380 -28.30 -12.27 8.81
C GLN A 380 -27.83 -11.65 10.12
N LYS A 381 -26.51 -11.56 10.36
CA LYS A 381 -25.95 -10.86 11.52
C LYS A 381 -26.29 -9.37 11.49
N THR A 382 -26.00 -8.70 10.38
CA THR A 382 -26.25 -7.27 10.20
C THR A 382 -27.74 -6.94 10.23
N VAL A 383 -28.56 -7.75 9.55
CA VAL A 383 -30.02 -7.53 9.51
C VAL A 383 -30.66 -7.67 10.88
N ARG A 384 -30.30 -8.70 11.67
CA ARG A 384 -30.84 -8.89 13.02
C ARG A 384 -30.51 -7.72 13.93
N GLU A 385 -29.26 -7.27 13.89
CA GLU A 385 -28.81 -6.11 14.66
C GLU A 385 -29.55 -4.83 14.24
N PHE A 386 -29.73 -4.61 12.92
CA PHE A 386 -30.49 -3.48 12.40
C PHE A 386 -31.95 -3.49 12.87
N VAL A 387 -32.63 -4.64 12.79
CA VAL A 387 -34.02 -4.80 13.25
C VAL A 387 -34.11 -4.55 14.76
N ASN A 388 -33.18 -5.09 15.55
CA ASN A 388 -33.14 -4.88 17.00
C ASN A 388 -32.96 -3.39 17.33
N ILE A 389 -32.01 -2.71 16.69
CA ILE A 389 -31.75 -1.28 16.88
C ILE A 389 -32.98 -0.45 16.51
N CYS A 390 -33.63 -0.74 15.38
CA CYS A 390 -34.83 -0.02 14.96
C CYS A 390 -35.97 -0.17 15.99
N LYS A 391 -36.12 -1.37 16.56
CA LYS A 391 -37.11 -1.66 17.60
C LYS A 391 -36.77 -0.96 18.93
N GLU A 392 -35.53 -1.08 19.39
CA GLU A 392 -35.07 -0.49 20.66
C GLU A 392 -35.13 1.04 20.64
N LYS A 393 -34.76 1.65 19.51
CA LYS A 393 -34.76 3.11 19.32
C LYS A 393 -36.11 3.66 18.84
N GLN A 394 -37.13 2.81 18.70
CA GLN A 394 -38.48 3.17 18.24
C GLN A 394 -38.47 3.96 16.92
N LEU A 395 -37.65 3.53 15.96
CA LEU A 395 -37.46 4.21 14.67
C LEU A 395 -38.53 3.80 13.67
N ILE A 396 -38.42 2.57 13.16
CA ILE A 396 -39.39 1.90 12.28
C ILE A 396 -39.45 0.43 12.68
N ASP A 397 -40.52 -0.27 12.30
CA ASP A 397 -40.55 -1.73 12.33
C ASP A 397 -40.33 -2.27 10.90
N PRO A 398 -39.11 -2.73 10.54
CA PRO A 398 -38.81 -3.20 9.19
C PRO A 398 -39.70 -4.39 8.78
N GLN A 399 -40.11 -5.23 9.72
CA GLN A 399 -40.96 -6.39 9.44
C GLN A 399 -42.39 -5.94 9.13
N GLN A 400 -42.92 -4.99 9.91
CA GLN A 400 -44.22 -4.40 9.63
C GLN A 400 -44.23 -3.65 8.28
N VAL A 401 -43.17 -2.90 7.98
CA VAL A 401 -43.01 -2.22 6.68
C VAL A 401 -43.04 -3.23 5.54
N LEU A 402 -42.30 -4.34 5.64
CA LEU A 402 -42.32 -5.39 4.62
C LEU A 402 -43.70 -6.04 4.50
N ALA A 403 -44.35 -6.36 5.62
CA ALA A 403 -45.68 -6.98 5.63
C ALA A 403 -46.76 -6.09 4.99
N GLN A 404 -46.69 -4.77 5.18
CA GLN A 404 -47.59 -3.81 4.54
C GLN A 404 -47.41 -3.73 3.02
N HIS A 405 -46.25 -4.14 2.51
CA HIS A 405 -45.86 -4.04 1.10
C HIS A 405 -45.69 -5.41 0.41
N ALA A 406 -45.99 -6.51 1.11
CA ALA A 406 -45.81 -7.90 0.65
C ALA A 406 -46.64 -8.27 -0.60
N LEU A 407 -47.61 -7.43 -0.99
CA LEU A 407 -48.47 -7.64 -2.16
C LEU A 407 -47.88 -7.09 -3.48
N LEU A 408 -46.68 -6.49 -3.48
CA LEU A 408 -46.17 -5.75 -4.64
C LEU A 408 -45.39 -6.61 -5.65
N SER A 409 -44.79 -7.74 -5.25
CA SER A 409 -44.08 -8.69 -6.15
C SER A 409 -43.45 -9.87 -5.39
N GLU A 410 -43.21 -11.01 -6.05
CA GLU A 410 -42.47 -12.14 -5.48
C GLU A 410 -41.01 -11.76 -5.14
N PRO A 411 -40.50 -12.10 -3.94
CA PRO A 411 -39.14 -11.79 -3.54
C PRO A 411 -38.12 -12.65 -4.31
N GLN A 412 -37.02 -12.02 -4.74
CA GLN A 412 -35.89 -12.74 -5.34
C GLN A 412 -34.99 -13.33 -4.24
N PHE A 413 -34.50 -14.56 -4.41
CA PHE A 413 -33.50 -15.17 -3.52
C PHE A 413 -32.13 -15.13 -4.20
N ILE A 414 -31.16 -14.47 -3.57
CA ILE A 414 -29.88 -14.16 -4.18
C ILE A 414 -28.76 -14.45 -3.19
N SER A 415 -27.77 -15.22 -3.63
CA SER A 415 -26.52 -15.39 -2.90
C SER A 415 -25.54 -14.28 -3.28
N CYS A 416 -25.14 -13.45 -2.32
CA CYS A 416 -24.10 -12.46 -2.50
C CYS A 416 -22.85 -12.85 -1.70
N PRO A 417 -21.71 -13.14 -2.37
CA PRO A 417 -20.49 -13.60 -1.69
C PRO A 417 -19.77 -12.49 -0.89
N LEU A 418 -20.18 -11.23 -1.08
CA LEU A 418 -19.58 -10.06 -0.41
C LEU A 418 -20.44 -9.51 0.74
N CYS A 419 -21.64 -10.06 1.00
CA CYS A 419 -22.50 -9.58 2.08
C CYS A 419 -21.89 -9.77 3.49
N SER A 420 -21.05 -10.79 3.67
CA SER A 420 -20.29 -11.02 4.90
C SER A 420 -18.92 -10.32 4.91
N TYR A 421 -18.47 -9.78 3.78
CA TYR A 421 -17.17 -9.14 3.68
C TYR A 421 -17.20 -7.79 4.41
N ASP A 422 -16.24 -7.59 5.30
CA ASP A 422 -16.02 -6.33 6.01
C ASP A 422 -14.53 -5.97 6.00
N PRO A 423 -14.09 -5.05 5.11
CA PRO A 423 -12.67 -4.72 5.00
C PRO A 423 -12.08 -4.10 6.27
N TYR A 424 -12.93 -3.58 7.17
CA TYR A 424 -12.51 -2.86 8.38
C TYR A 424 -12.82 -3.62 9.66
N ASP A 425 -13.11 -4.93 9.58
CA ASP A 425 -13.08 -5.81 10.75
C ASP A 425 -11.63 -6.09 11.16
N VAL A 426 -11.08 -5.18 11.97
CA VAL A 426 -9.65 -5.11 12.28
C VAL A 426 -9.17 -6.40 13.01
N PRO A 427 -8.14 -7.09 12.48
CA PRO A 427 -7.46 -8.19 13.15
C PRO A 427 -6.99 -7.82 14.55
N SER A 428 -7.08 -8.76 15.49
CA SER A 428 -6.76 -8.54 16.91
C SER A 428 -5.35 -7.99 17.14
N THR A 429 -4.39 -8.38 16.31
CA THR A 429 -2.98 -7.92 16.34
C THR A 429 -2.85 -6.41 16.18
N PHE A 430 -3.74 -5.76 15.42
CA PHE A 430 -3.67 -4.34 15.09
C PHE A 430 -4.74 -3.48 15.77
N ARG A 431 -5.70 -4.08 16.49
CA ARG A 431 -6.79 -3.33 17.15
C ARG A 431 -6.29 -2.21 18.06
N GLU A 432 -5.27 -2.48 18.87
CA GLU A 432 -4.71 -1.48 19.78
C GLU A 432 -4.09 -0.30 19.00
N SER A 433 -3.45 -0.56 17.86
CA SER A 433 -2.82 0.46 17.02
C SER A 433 -3.84 1.42 16.39
N VAL A 434 -5.08 0.99 16.19
CA VAL A 434 -6.14 1.79 15.55
C VAL A 434 -7.37 2.04 16.42
N LYS A 435 -7.32 1.71 17.72
CA LYS A 435 -8.47 1.79 18.63
C LYS A 435 -9.19 3.14 18.66
N ASN A 436 -8.44 4.23 18.50
CA ASN A 436 -9.00 5.59 18.51
C ASN A 436 -9.64 5.98 17.17
N LEU A 437 -9.44 5.17 16.13
CA LEU A 437 -9.93 5.40 14.76
C LEU A 437 -11.16 4.53 14.44
N ILE A 438 -11.38 3.45 15.20
CA ILE A 438 -12.53 2.55 15.04
C ILE A 438 -13.58 2.74 16.13
N VAL A 439 -14.86 2.65 15.76
CA VAL A 439 -15.96 2.62 16.72
C VAL A 439 -15.81 1.35 17.56
N GLU A 440 -15.77 1.48 18.88
CA GLU A 440 -15.79 0.33 19.77
C GLU A 440 -17.10 -0.42 19.58
N ARG A 441 -17.01 -1.61 18.98
CA ARG A 441 -18.12 -2.55 18.95
C ARG A 441 -18.25 -3.08 20.37
N HIS A 442 -19.39 -2.85 21.02
CA HIS A 442 -19.77 -3.64 22.18
C HIS A 442 -20.00 -5.08 21.69
N ILE A 443 -18.91 -5.85 21.62
CA ILE A 443 -19.00 -7.28 21.49
C ILE A 443 -19.47 -7.73 22.87
N ASP A 444 -20.78 -7.87 23.04
CA ASP A 444 -21.25 -8.84 24.00
C ASP A 444 -20.62 -10.16 23.55
N GLU A 445 -19.61 -10.61 24.29
CA GLU A 445 -19.17 -11.98 24.25
C GLU A 445 -20.42 -12.81 24.51
N VAL A 446 -21.08 -13.26 23.44
CA VAL A 446 -21.88 -14.46 23.51
C VAL A 446 -20.85 -15.52 23.85
N GLN A 447 -20.64 -15.72 25.16
CA GLN A 447 -19.92 -16.87 25.65
C GLN A 447 -20.52 -18.07 24.92
N PRO A 448 -19.69 -18.96 24.33
CA PRO A 448 -20.21 -20.22 23.84
C PRO A 448 -20.79 -20.91 25.06
N THR A 449 -22.11 -20.83 25.22
CA THR A 449 -22.82 -21.63 26.21
C THR A 449 -22.51 -23.06 25.85
N THR A 450 -21.63 -23.68 26.61
CA THR A 450 -21.45 -25.12 26.68
C THR A 450 -22.70 -25.73 27.30
N SER A 451 -23.84 -25.61 26.62
CA SER A 451 -24.99 -26.45 26.85
C SER A 451 -24.99 -27.53 25.79
N LYS A 452 -24.67 -28.75 26.24
CA LYS A 452 -25.01 -30.01 25.56
C LYS A 452 -26.50 -30.00 25.25
N GLU A 453 -26.87 -29.46 24.09
CA GLU A 453 -28.19 -29.61 23.45
C GLU A 453 -28.04 -29.37 21.93
N GLU A 454 -26.92 -29.84 21.36
CA GLU A 454 -26.78 -30.06 19.92
C GLU A 454 -27.62 -31.28 19.54
N SER A 455 -28.93 -31.10 19.35
CA SER A 455 -29.75 -32.02 18.51
C SER A 455 -31.14 -31.49 18.10
N SER A 456 -31.53 -30.24 18.40
CA SER A 456 -32.89 -29.76 18.06
C SER A 456 -32.98 -28.46 17.25
N TRP A 457 -31.88 -27.78 16.92
CA TRP A 457 -31.93 -26.47 16.24
C TRP A 457 -31.59 -26.48 14.73
N GLN A 458 -31.42 -27.66 14.12
CA GLN A 458 -31.25 -27.77 12.65
C GLN A 458 -32.58 -27.84 11.87
N GLN A 459 -33.73 -27.68 12.52
CA GLN A 459 -35.04 -27.55 11.88
C GLN A 459 -35.66 -26.21 12.21
N ASN A 460 -35.14 -25.15 11.61
CA ASN A 460 -35.91 -23.95 11.29
C ASN A 460 -35.37 -23.42 9.96
N SER A 461 -35.57 -24.22 8.90
CA SER A 461 -35.77 -23.64 7.58
C SER A 461 -36.93 -22.68 7.73
N TRP A 462 -36.70 -21.39 7.48
CA TRP A 462 -37.76 -20.41 7.40
C TRP A 462 -38.61 -20.78 6.18
N ASP A 463 -39.63 -21.58 6.43
CA ASP A 463 -40.61 -22.02 5.46
C ASP A 463 -41.53 -20.82 5.18
N PHE A 464 -41.21 -20.06 4.14
CA PHE A 464 -42.11 -19.07 3.56
C PHE A 464 -43.03 -19.79 2.57
N SER A 465 -43.99 -20.55 3.11
CA SER A 465 -45.11 -21.06 2.33
C SER A 465 -46.43 -20.53 2.89
N LEU A 466 -47.00 -19.58 2.13
CA LEU A 466 -48.32 -18.93 2.17
C LEU A 466 -48.56 -17.81 3.19
#